data_AF-A0A2E8X813-F1
#
_entry.id   AF-A0A2E8X813-F1
#
_cell.length_a   1.000
_cell.length_b   1.000
_cell.length_c   1.000
_cell.angle_alpha   90.00
_cell.angle_beta   90.00
_cell.angle_gamma   90.00
#
_symmetry.space_group_name_H-M   'P 1'
#
loop_
_entity.id
_entity.type
_entity.pdbx_description
1 polymer ?
#
loop_
_entity_poly.entity_id
_entity_poly.type
_entity_poly.pdbx_seq_one_letter_code
_entity_poly.pdbx_strand_id
1 'polypeptide(L)'
;MRIFNRQGKWRFRSSIIATAVISTLLVPATLFVIADTALAAVDNHYCANYSGTPIMVNDDSSGSNGDYYVRTLNVSGDAASQIHTLNMPNNYSINAVGISPIDKKAYGVVGGASNSPLLARFDNNEIEYVAEVKAAATQGTFDAHGDFLYSRKSSGDTTGLYRVERPDLLQGYTNQNDSSLPDQSNPTNLISGSIGGTVADWAAIRADLGSGVANYVVGIRGNTNPPKVVVIKYADTATTTGSSVSLHSTNPELPKKPFRNAYYFEGRLLFHEKSGGLWEIGTTAASDLTGTIDVTDLGDTSIDGDNITLQDGDGTACFDSPGFTVVESGGSTSVNESGTTDTFTVVLDSKPAGDVVIGVSSADT
;
A
#
# COMPACT_ATOMS: atom_id res chain seq x y z
N MET A 1 -37.26 -27.88 -8.80
CA MET A 1 -37.56 -27.21 -7.51
C MET A 1 -36.98 -25.81 -7.59
N ARG A 2 -37.82 -24.78 -7.73
CA ARG A 2 -37.38 -23.38 -7.77
C ARG A 2 -37.10 -22.92 -6.34
N ILE A 3 -35.85 -22.69 -6.02
CA ILE A 3 -35.36 -22.02 -4.80
C ILE A 3 -34.24 -21.13 -5.37
N PHE A 4 -34.21 -19.80 -5.31
CA PHE A 4 -34.50 -18.86 -4.24
C PHE A 4 -34.85 -17.49 -4.87
N ASN A 5 -35.70 -16.72 -4.19
CA ASN A 5 -36.06 -15.35 -4.56
C ASN A 5 -35.53 -14.43 -3.45
N ARG A 6 -34.70 -13.45 -3.84
CA ARG A 6 -34.25 -12.26 -3.09
C ARG A 6 -33.39 -12.45 -1.81
N GLN A 7 -32.32 -11.64 -1.79
CA GLN A 7 -31.39 -11.27 -0.71
C GLN A 7 -30.09 -12.11 -0.58
N GLY A 8 -28.96 -11.42 -0.77
CA GLY A 8 -27.58 -11.91 -0.56
C GLY A 8 -26.88 -12.44 -1.81
N LYS A 9 -25.70 -11.88 -2.16
CA LYS A 9 -24.74 -12.55 -3.05
C LYS A 9 -24.01 -13.60 -2.22
N TRP A 10 -24.31 -14.87 -2.41
CA TRP A 10 -23.62 -15.98 -1.74
C TRP A 10 -22.41 -16.42 -2.57
N ARG A 11 -21.25 -16.66 -1.94
CA ARG A 11 -20.08 -17.28 -2.59
C ARG A 11 -19.93 -18.71 -2.07
N PHE A 12 -19.89 -19.69 -2.96
CA PHE A 12 -19.70 -21.10 -2.60
C PHE A 12 -18.22 -21.46 -2.65
N ARG A 13 -17.64 -21.94 -1.54
CA ARG A 13 -16.20 -22.25 -1.46
C ARG A 13 -15.82 -23.67 -1.91
N SER A 14 -16.71 -24.66 -1.84
CA SER A 14 -16.43 -26.02 -2.32
C SER A 14 -17.68 -26.91 -2.38
N SER A 15 -17.62 -27.94 -3.22
CA SER A 15 -18.62 -29.03 -3.28
C SER A 15 -17.90 -30.37 -3.37
N ILE A 16 -18.04 -31.24 -2.36
CA ILE A 16 -17.51 -32.61 -2.37
C ILE A 16 -18.65 -33.57 -2.72
N ILE A 17 -18.46 -34.34 -3.79
CA ILE A 17 -19.34 -35.47 -4.13
C ILE A 17 -18.58 -36.75 -3.78
N ALA A 18 -18.86 -37.34 -2.62
CA ALA A 18 -18.35 -38.67 -2.28
C ALA A 18 -19.24 -39.73 -2.96
N THR A 19 -18.76 -40.32 -4.05
CA THR A 19 -19.45 -41.45 -4.71
C THR A 19 -18.66 -42.73 -4.44
N ALA A 20 -19.22 -43.65 -3.66
CA ALA A 20 -18.74 -45.03 -3.61
C ALA A 20 -19.70 -45.89 -4.44
N VAL A 21 -19.23 -46.36 -5.61
CA VAL A 21 -20.02 -47.28 -6.43
C VAL A 21 -19.78 -48.69 -5.92
N ILE A 22 -20.67 -49.19 -5.07
CA ILE A 22 -20.85 -50.63 -4.85
C ILE A 22 -22.25 -50.98 -5.34
N SER A 23 -22.27 -51.76 -6.42
CA SER A 23 -23.37 -52.55 -6.98
C SER A 23 -24.73 -52.47 -6.25
N THR A 24 -25.72 -51.92 -6.97
CA THR A 24 -27.19 -52.11 -6.80
C THR A 24 -27.96 -51.41 -5.69
N LEU A 25 -27.38 -50.53 -4.87
CA LEU A 25 -28.17 -49.64 -3.98
C LEU A 25 -28.03 -48.17 -4.37
N LEU A 26 -29.15 -47.54 -4.74
CA LEU A 26 -29.26 -46.07 -4.80
C LEU A 26 -29.12 -45.52 -3.38
N VAL A 27 -27.93 -45.06 -3.02
CA VAL A 27 -27.71 -44.29 -1.79
C VAL A 27 -28.04 -42.83 -2.11
N PRO A 28 -28.95 -42.16 -1.37
CA PRO A 28 -29.17 -40.73 -1.55
C PRO A 28 -27.86 -39.98 -1.24
N ALA A 29 -27.28 -39.33 -2.25
CA ALA A 29 -26.15 -38.45 -2.08
C ALA A 29 -26.66 -37.11 -1.54
N THR A 30 -26.43 -36.86 -0.25
CA THR A 30 -26.73 -35.56 0.37
C THR A 30 -25.63 -34.58 0.02
N LEU A 31 -25.92 -33.58 -0.82
CA LEU A 31 -25.02 -32.48 -1.10
C LEU A 31 -25.05 -31.50 0.09
N PHE A 32 -23.98 -31.46 0.88
CA PHE A 32 -23.77 -30.39 1.84
C PHE A 32 -23.25 -29.16 1.10
N VAL A 33 -24.10 -28.14 0.98
CA VAL A 33 -23.70 -26.80 0.55
C VAL A 33 -23.59 -25.95 1.80
N ILE A 34 -22.35 -25.72 2.26
CA ILE A 34 -22.09 -24.74 3.32
C ILE A 34 -22.04 -23.37 2.63
N ALA A 35 -22.98 -22.51 2.97
CA ALA A 35 -23.03 -21.14 2.51
C ALA A 35 -22.70 -20.25 3.71
N ASP A 36 -21.50 -19.66 3.71
CA ASP A 36 -21.17 -18.63 4.69
C ASP A 36 -21.97 -17.37 4.37
N THR A 37 -22.38 -16.65 5.42
CA THR A 37 -22.88 -15.29 5.25
C THR A 37 -21.82 -14.48 4.51
N ALA A 38 -22.16 -13.97 3.32
CA ALA A 38 -21.33 -12.96 2.69
C ALA A 38 -21.39 -11.70 3.56
N LEU A 39 -20.35 -11.47 4.35
CA LEU A 39 -20.12 -10.19 4.97
C LEU A 39 -20.07 -9.13 3.87
N ALA A 40 -20.66 -7.96 4.13
CA ALA A 40 -20.50 -6.83 3.23
C ALA A 40 -19.01 -6.55 3.12
N ALA A 41 -18.46 -6.70 1.91
CA ALA A 41 -17.07 -6.38 1.69
C ALA A 41 -16.89 -4.87 1.91
N VAL A 42 -15.84 -4.51 2.65
CA VAL A 42 -15.38 -3.12 2.77
C VAL A 42 -15.33 -2.48 1.38
N ASP A 43 -15.88 -1.28 1.21
CA ASP A 43 -15.95 -0.57 -0.07
C ASP A 43 -14.56 -0.07 -0.54
N ASN A 44 -14.48 0.64 -1.66
CA ASN A 44 -13.27 1.33 -2.14
C ASN A 44 -13.42 2.87 -2.17
N HIS A 45 -14.15 3.42 -1.21
CA HIS A 45 -14.55 4.81 -1.05
C HIS A 45 -13.39 5.79 -1.27
N TYR A 46 -12.23 5.57 -0.66
CA TYR A 46 -11.09 6.48 -0.81
C TYR A 46 -10.68 6.67 -2.27
N CYS A 47 -10.43 5.60 -3.02
CA CYS A 47 -10.04 5.74 -4.42
C CYS A 47 -11.20 6.05 -5.36
N ALA A 48 -12.43 5.69 -4.99
CA ALA A 48 -13.60 6.07 -5.78
C ALA A 48 -13.85 7.59 -5.75
N ASN A 49 -13.52 8.27 -4.66
CA ASN A 49 -13.87 9.68 -4.44
C ASN A 49 -12.65 10.63 -4.40
N TYR A 50 -11.46 10.11 -4.10
CA TYR A 50 -10.26 10.92 -3.83
C TYR A 50 -9.01 10.43 -4.59
N SER A 51 -9.15 9.67 -5.68
CA SER A 51 -7.99 9.20 -6.48
C SER A 51 -7.07 10.31 -6.99
N GLY A 52 -7.57 11.53 -7.15
CA GLY A 52 -6.78 12.68 -7.61
C GLY A 52 -5.99 13.42 -6.51
N THR A 53 -5.95 12.91 -5.28
CA THR A 53 -5.25 13.56 -4.17
C THR A 53 -4.70 12.52 -3.18
N PRO A 54 -3.48 12.70 -2.64
CA PRO A 54 -3.01 11.85 -1.55
C PRO A 54 -3.90 11.99 -0.31
N ILE A 55 -3.89 10.97 0.53
CA ILE A 55 -4.67 10.86 1.77
C ILE A 55 -3.72 10.67 2.94
N MET A 56 -4.02 11.26 4.08
CA MET A 56 -3.31 11.00 5.33
C MET A 56 -4.28 10.57 6.41
N VAL A 57 -3.83 9.65 7.26
CA VAL A 57 -4.56 9.20 8.45
C VAL A 57 -3.76 9.64 9.66
N ASN A 58 -4.25 10.65 10.37
CA ASN A 58 -3.53 11.27 11.48
C ASN A 58 -4.31 11.13 12.79
N ASP A 59 -3.56 10.93 13.87
CA ASP A 59 -4.08 10.96 15.24
C ASP A 59 -4.81 12.30 15.50
N ASP A 60 -5.98 12.25 16.14
CA ASP A 60 -6.79 13.42 16.50
C ASP A 60 -6.19 14.30 17.61
N SER A 61 -5.01 13.93 18.11
CA SER A 61 -4.27 14.55 19.20
C SER A 61 -4.94 14.39 20.58
N SER A 62 -5.91 13.50 20.72
CA SER A 62 -6.60 13.22 22.00
C SER A 62 -5.92 12.15 22.87
N GLY A 63 -4.85 11.52 22.38
CA GLY A 63 -4.04 10.55 23.13
C GLY A 63 -4.43 9.08 22.88
N SER A 64 -4.10 8.18 23.80
CA SER A 64 -4.12 6.71 23.63
C SER A 64 -5.49 6.04 23.41
N ASN A 65 -6.53 6.82 23.12
CA ASN A 65 -7.91 6.38 22.85
C ASN A 65 -8.53 7.19 21.70
N GLY A 66 -7.71 7.77 20.82
CA GLY A 66 -8.14 8.75 19.85
C GLY A 66 -8.76 8.15 18.60
N ASP A 67 -9.68 8.93 18.03
CA ASP A 67 -10.11 8.71 16.66
C ASP A 67 -9.00 9.19 15.70
N TYR A 68 -9.10 8.79 14.44
CA TYR A 68 -8.15 9.19 13.42
C TYR A 68 -8.83 10.06 12.39
N TYR A 69 -8.26 11.23 12.14
CA TYR A 69 -8.72 12.10 11.09
C TYR A 69 -8.13 11.65 9.76
N VAL A 70 -9.03 11.32 8.83
CA VAL A 70 -8.66 11.03 7.45
C VAL A 70 -8.80 12.31 6.64
N ARG A 71 -7.72 12.73 5.98
CA ARG A 71 -7.66 14.02 5.27
C ARG A 71 -7.06 13.85 3.88
N THR A 72 -7.41 14.75 2.96
CA THR A 72 -6.69 14.90 1.68
C THR A 72 -5.43 15.75 1.85
N LEU A 73 -4.39 15.51 1.06
CA LEU A 73 -3.25 16.39 0.91
C LEU A 73 -3.43 17.28 -0.30
N ASN A 74 -3.36 18.60 -0.12
CA ASN A 74 -3.21 19.49 -1.26
C ASN A 74 -1.71 19.72 -1.58
N VAL A 75 -1.26 19.17 -2.70
CA VAL A 75 0.13 19.28 -3.15
C VAL A 75 0.46 20.69 -3.69
N SER A 76 -0.54 21.56 -3.88
CA SER A 76 -0.33 22.96 -4.29
C SER A 76 -0.08 23.94 -3.14
N GLY A 77 -0.04 23.47 -1.88
CA GLY A 77 0.30 24.29 -0.72
C GLY A 77 -0.90 24.87 0.06
N ASP A 78 -2.14 24.59 -0.36
CA ASP A 78 -3.31 24.99 0.45
C ASP A 78 -3.60 23.97 1.57
N ALA A 79 -4.56 24.30 2.43
CA ALA A 79 -4.96 23.45 3.55
C ALA A 79 -5.45 22.05 3.12
N ALA A 80 -5.00 21.01 3.83
CA ALA A 80 -5.63 19.69 3.79
C ALA A 80 -7.11 19.77 4.18
N SER A 81 -7.96 18.97 3.55
CA SER A 81 -9.38 18.88 3.91
C SER A 81 -9.67 17.59 4.66
N GLN A 82 -10.30 17.68 5.83
CA GLN A 82 -10.79 16.50 6.52
C GLN A 82 -11.96 15.88 5.75
N ILE A 83 -11.83 14.57 5.50
CA ILE A 83 -12.82 13.76 4.79
C ILE A 83 -13.82 13.20 5.79
N HIS A 84 -13.32 12.49 6.80
CA HIS A 84 -14.10 11.96 7.91
C HIS A 84 -13.16 11.60 9.08
N THR A 85 -13.77 11.07 10.13
CA THR A 85 -13.08 10.51 11.30
C THR A 85 -13.24 9.00 11.27
N LEU A 86 -12.12 8.26 11.32
CA LEU A 86 -12.08 6.82 11.50
C LEU A 86 -12.10 6.53 13.01
N ASN A 87 -13.22 6.01 13.48
CA ASN A 87 -13.40 5.71 14.90
C ASN A 87 -12.81 4.33 15.21
N MET A 88 -11.81 4.29 16.09
CA MET A 88 -11.20 3.04 16.54
C MET A 88 -11.85 2.58 17.84
N PRO A 89 -11.93 1.26 18.10
CA PRO A 89 -12.37 0.78 19.41
C PRO A 89 -11.44 1.29 20.54
N ASN A 90 -11.96 1.44 21.75
CA ASN A 90 -11.19 1.96 22.88
C ASN A 90 -9.88 1.18 23.12
N ASN A 91 -8.79 1.89 23.37
CA ASN A 91 -7.40 1.42 23.54
C ASN A 91 -6.77 0.80 22.29
N TYR A 92 -7.37 0.96 21.11
CA TYR A 92 -6.71 0.60 19.87
C TYR A 92 -6.05 1.82 19.25
N SER A 93 -4.89 1.61 18.67
CA SER A 93 -4.23 2.54 17.76
C SER A 93 -4.12 1.92 16.38
N ILE A 94 -4.18 2.73 15.34
CA ILE A 94 -3.78 2.37 13.99
C ILE A 94 -2.48 3.10 13.65
N ASN A 95 -1.59 2.42 12.94
CA ASN A 95 -0.37 2.95 12.35
C ASN A 95 -0.10 2.21 11.04
N ALA A 96 0.92 2.64 10.29
CA ALA A 96 1.38 1.98 9.08
C ALA A 96 0.27 1.86 8.03
N VAL A 97 -0.45 2.95 7.78
CA VAL A 97 -1.57 2.94 6.84
C VAL A 97 -1.09 3.02 5.39
N GLY A 98 -1.63 2.16 4.53
CA GLY A 98 -1.47 2.26 3.08
C GLY A 98 -2.72 1.82 2.32
N ILE A 99 -2.93 2.35 1.12
CA ILE A 99 -3.97 1.89 0.20
C ILE A 99 -3.39 0.85 -0.76
N SER A 100 -4.02 -0.31 -0.83
CA SER A 100 -3.61 -1.39 -1.73
C SER A 100 -3.85 -1.00 -3.20
N PRO A 101 -2.87 -1.19 -4.09
CA PRO A 101 -3.08 -0.97 -5.53
C PRO A 101 -4.06 -1.96 -6.16
N ILE A 102 -4.33 -3.10 -5.51
CA ILE A 102 -5.08 -4.21 -6.09
C ILE A 102 -6.58 -4.07 -5.83
N ASP A 103 -6.99 -3.96 -4.57
CA ASP A 103 -8.39 -3.87 -4.18
C ASP A 103 -8.84 -2.44 -3.84
N LYS A 104 -7.90 -1.48 -3.86
CA LYS A 104 -8.13 -0.04 -3.64
C LYS A 104 -8.67 0.29 -2.24
N LYS A 105 -8.41 -0.56 -1.25
CA LYS A 105 -8.81 -0.36 0.16
C LYS A 105 -7.62 0.06 1.00
N ALA A 106 -7.88 0.79 2.08
CA ALA A 106 -6.85 1.11 3.06
C ALA A 106 -6.61 -0.08 3.98
N TYR A 107 -5.35 -0.30 4.36
CA TYR A 107 -4.93 -1.25 5.38
C TYR A 107 -4.02 -0.54 6.36
N GLY A 108 -4.05 -0.97 7.61
CA GLY A 108 -3.16 -0.46 8.65
C GLY A 108 -2.96 -1.49 9.75
N VAL A 109 -1.87 -1.36 10.48
CA VAL A 109 -1.59 -2.19 11.65
C VAL A 109 -2.29 -1.60 12.85
N VAL A 110 -3.21 -2.38 13.39
CA VAL A 110 -4.00 -2.07 14.56
C VAL A 110 -3.36 -2.74 15.79
N GLY A 111 -2.92 -1.94 16.76
CA GLY A 111 -2.30 -2.39 18.02
C GLY A 111 -3.06 -1.88 19.24
N GLY A 112 -2.79 -2.45 20.43
CA GLY A 112 -3.27 -1.89 21.71
C GLY A 112 -4.31 -2.69 22.48
N ALA A 113 -4.87 -3.76 21.93
CA ALA A 113 -5.61 -4.76 22.72
C ALA A 113 -4.68 -5.83 23.32
N SER A 114 -5.20 -6.62 24.26
CA SER A 114 -4.50 -7.75 24.89
C SER A 114 -4.12 -8.89 23.93
N ASN A 115 -4.29 -8.70 22.62
CA ASN A 115 -3.98 -9.64 21.54
C ASN A 115 -2.70 -9.25 20.79
N SER A 116 -2.21 -10.15 19.93
CA SER A 116 -1.20 -9.83 18.93
C SER A 116 -1.67 -8.64 18.08
N PRO A 117 -0.76 -7.77 17.58
CA PRO A 117 -1.12 -6.71 16.65
C PRO A 117 -1.71 -7.32 15.38
N LEU A 118 -2.69 -6.65 14.79
CA LEU A 118 -3.45 -7.14 13.65
C LEU A 118 -3.23 -6.23 12.44
N LEU A 119 -3.14 -6.82 11.25
CA LEU A 119 -3.41 -6.07 10.03
C LEU A 119 -4.93 -5.98 9.88
N ALA A 120 -5.44 -4.77 9.74
CA ALA A 120 -6.84 -4.51 9.45
C ALA A 120 -6.94 -3.81 8.10
N ARG A 121 -7.99 -4.14 7.34
CA ARG A 121 -8.42 -3.35 6.19
C ARG A 121 -9.63 -2.53 6.58
N PHE A 122 -9.68 -1.32 6.08
CA PHE A 122 -10.74 -0.38 6.40
C PHE A 122 -11.02 0.54 5.23
N ASP A 123 -12.24 1.05 5.21
CA ASP A 123 -12.66 2.06 4.26
C ASP A 123 -13.81 2.85 4.85
N ASN A 124 -13.69 4.18 4.83
CA ASN A 124 -14.58 5.09 5.54
C ASN A 124 -14.70 4.69 7.04
N ASN A 125 -15.79 4.04 7.45
CA ASN A 125 -16.02 3.63 8.85
C ASN A 125 -16.09 2.10 9.05
N GLU A 126 -15.86 1.31 8.01
CA GLU A 126 -15.89 -0.14 8.09
C GLU A 126 -14.49 -0.68 8.33
N ILE A 127 -14.36 -1.61 9.29
CA ILE A 127 -13.09 -2.24 9.65
C ILE A 127 -13.25 -3.76 9.64
N GLU A 128 -12.34 -4.44 8.96
CA GLU A 128 -12.19 -5.90 8.99
C GLU A 128 -10.74 -6.28 9.30
N TYR A 129 -10.56 -7.21 10.24
CA TYR A 129 -9.25 -7.77 10.59
C TYR A 129 -8.86 -8.88 9.60
N VAL A 130 -7.63 -8.88 9.10
CA VAL A 130 -7.21 -9.81 8.02
C VAL A 130 -6.10 -10.78 8.43
N ALA A 131 -5.24 -10.43 9.38
CA ALA A 131 -4.16 -11.30 9.87
C ALA A 131 -3.57 -10.81 11.20
N GLU A 132 -3.01 -11.72 12.00
CA GLU A 132 -2.05 -11.38 13.06
C GLU A 132 -0.70 -11.02 12.43
N VAL A 133 -0.04 -9.95 12.91
CA VAL A 133 1.25 -9.50 12.38
C VAL A 133 2.34 -9.49 13.43
N LYS A 134 3.60 -9.38 12.99
CA LYS A 134 4.78 -9.55 13.85
C LYS A 134 4.86 -8.56 15.02
N ALA A 135 4.46 -7.31 14.79
CA ALA A 135 4.66 -6.23 15.73
C ALA A 135 3.67 -5.10 15.43
N ALA A 136 3.37 -4.29 16.45
CA ALA A 136 2.77 -2.99 16.22
C ALA A 136 3.74 -2.21 15.32
N ALA A 137 3.30 -1.93 14.11
CA ALA A 137 4.08 -1.16 13.16
C ALA A 137 3.99 0.31 13.54
N THR A 138 5.04 1.07 13.24
CA THR A 138 5.02 2.53 13.38
C THR A 138 5.02 3.22 12.01
N GLN A 139 5.21 2.45 10.94
CA GLN A 139 5.21 2.91 9.55
C GLN A 139 5.01 1.73 8.61
N GLY A 140 4.39 1.98 7.47
CA GLY A 140 4.17 0.97 6.43
C GLY A 140 3.48 1.54 5.22
N THR A 141 3.42 0.73 4.16
CA THR A 141 2.97 1.15 2.84
C THR A 141 2.62 -0.08 1.99
N PHE A 142 2.05 0.12 0.81
CA PHE A 142 1.87 -0.93 -0.18
C PHE A 142 2.85 -0.78 -1.33
N ASP A 143 3.44 -1.89 -1.76
CA ASP A 143 4.18 -1.92 -3.01
C ASP A 143 3.26 -2.06 -4.24
N ALA A 144 3.84 -1.95 -5.44
CA ALA A 144 3.11 -2.04 -6.70
C ALA A 144 2.46 -3.41 -6.96
N HIS A 145 2.87 -4.46 -6.24
CA HIS A 145 2.36 -5.83 -6.38
C HIS A 145 1.18 -6.10 -5.44
N GLY A 146 0.87 -5.17 -4.54
CA GLY A 146 -0.16 -5.34 -3.54
C GLY A 146 0.33 -5.96 -2.24
N ASP A 147 1.65 -5.99 -2.01
CA ASP A 147 2.21 -6.48 -0.76
C ASP A 147 2.27 -5.35 0.26
N PHE A 148 1.85 -5.65 1.49
CA PHE A 148 1.90 -4.70 2.59
C PHE A 148 3.26 -4.79 3.28
N LEU A 149 4.00 -3.69 3.23
CA LEU A 149 5.34 -3.57 3.75
C LEU A 149 5.31 -2.70 5.01
N TYR A 150 5.91 -3.18 6.10
CA TYR A 150 5.94 -2.42 7.33
C TYR A 150 7.21 -2.69 8.12
N SER A 151 7.57 -1.75 8.99
CA SER A 151 8.73 -1.89 9.87
C SER A 151 8.29 -1.79 11.32
N ARG A 152 9.16 -2.26 12.22
CA ARG A 152 8.98 -2.08 13.67
C ARG A 152 9.99 -1.08 14.20
N LYS A 153 9.61 -0.38 15.26
CA LYS A 153 10.55 0.42 16.05
C LYS A 153 11.05 -0.39 17.24
N SER A 154 12.37 -0.43 17.43
CA SER A 154 13.01 -1.08 18.57
C SER A 154 14.11 -0.17 19.11
N SER A 155 14.06 0.13 20.42
CA SER A 155 15.05 0.99 21.09
C SER A 155 15.27 2.37 20.42
N GLY A 156 14.22 2.92 19.79
CA GLY A 156 14.31 4.19 19.06
C GLY A 156 14.67 4.07 17.58
N ASP A 157 15.10 2.90 17.12
CA ASP A 157 15.49 2.66 15.73
C ASP A 157 14.42 1.94 14.94
N THR A 158 14.28 2.30 13.66
CA THR A 158 13.56 1.48 12.70
C THR A 158 14.38 0.23 12.43
N THR A 159 13.75 -0.93 12.60
CA THR A 159 14.38 -2.25 12.40
C THR A 159 13.46 -3.13 11.58
N GLY A 160 14.02 -3.95 10.70
CA GLY A 160 13.21 -4.83 9.87
C GLY A 160 12.51 -4.11 8.72
N LEU A 161 12.26 -4.86 7.65
CA LEU A 161 11.20 -4.54 6.69
C LEU A 161 10.44 -5.83 6.43
N TYR A 162 9.25 -5.92 7.00
CA TYR A 162 8.40 -7.10 7.00
C TYR A 162 7.38 -6.99 5.87
N ARG A 163 7.10 -8.12 5.23
CA ARG A 163 6.14 -8.21 4.14
C ARG A 163 4.99 -9.14 4.50
N VAL A 164 3.76 -8.64 4.39
CA VAL A 164 2.56 -9.48 4.26
C VAL A 164 2.20 -9.52 2.78
N GLU A 165 2.32 -10.70 2.18
CA GLU A 165 2.06 -10.88 0.75
C GLU A 165 0.55 -10.90 0.50
N ARG A 166 0.10 -10.06 -0.45
CA ARG A 166 -1.28 -10.06 -0.97
C ARG A 166 -2.38 -10.15 0.10
N PRO A 167 -2.43 -9.22 1.09
CA PRO A 167 -3.48 -9.21 2.10
C PRO A 167 -4.89 -9.03 1.53
N ASP A 168 -5.03 -8.55 0.28
CA ASP A 168 -6.30 -8.49 -0.45
C ASP A 168 -6.95 -9.86 -0.67
N LEU A 169 -6.12 -10.91 -0.74
CA LEU A 169 -6.59 -12.30 -0.89
C LEU A 169 -7.03 -12.92 0.45
N LEU A 170 -6.74 -12.26 1.57
CA LEU A 170 -7.09 -12.74 2.90
C LEU A 170 -8.57 -12.44 3.21
N GLN A 171 -9.15 -13.35 3.99
CA GLN A 171 -10.50 -13.17 4.50
C GLN A 171 -10.49 -12.08 5.58
N GLY A 172 -11.46 -11.17 5.50
CA GLY A 172 -11.74 -10.20 6.55
C GLY A 172 -12.64 -10.80 7.62
N TYR A 173 -12.37 -10.44 8.87
CA TYR A 173 -13.12 -10.84 10.05
C TYR A 173 -13.61 -9.58 10.78
N THR A 174 -14.87 -9.56 11.21
CA THR A 174 -15.43 -8.44 11.99
C THR A 174 -15.09 -8.52 13.48
N ASN A 175 -14.51 -9.64 13.93
CA ASN A 175 -14.09 -9.86 15.31
C ASN A 175 -12.57 -10.02 15.35
N GLN A 176 -11.90 -9.12 16.07
CA GLN A 176 -10.45 -9.09 16.27
C GLN A 176 -9.89 -10.32 17.01
N ASN A 177 -10.75 -11.07 17.69
CA ASN A 177 -10.38 -12.25 18.48
C ASN A 177 -10.83 -13.54 17.79
N ASP A 178 -11.17 -13.48 16.49
CA ASP A 178 -11.53 -14.68 15.74
C ASP A 178 -10.32 -15.62 15.66
N SER A 179 -10.46 -16.81 16.22
CA SER A 179 -9.42 -17.85 16.23
C SER A 179 -8.99 -18.34 14.84
N SER A 180 -9.73 -17.99 13.79
CA SER A 180 -9.42 -18.32 12.40
C SER A 180 -8.58 -17.25 11.69
N LEU A 181 -8.20 -16.17 12.39
CA LEU A 181 -7.28 -15.17 11.85
C LEU A 181 -5.97 -15.83 11.42
N PRO A 182 -5.52 -15.62 10.16
CA PRO A 182 -4.23 -16.10 9.71
C PRO A 182 -3.08 -15.53 10.54
N ASP A 183 -2.13 -16.39 10.94
CA ASP A 183 -0.90 -15.98 11.61
C ASP A 183 0.16 -15.55 10.58
N GLN A 184 0.41 -14.24 10.50
CA GLN A 184 1.50 -13.62 9.74
C GLN A 184 2.52 -12.96 10.68
N SER A 185 2.71 -13.49 11.90
CA SER A 185 3.66 -12.98 12.90
C SER A 185 5.13 -13.31 12.61
N ASN A 186 5.37 -14.24 11.67
CA ASN A 186 6.68 -14.58 11.13
C ASN A 186 6.80 -14.28 9.62
N PRO A 187 6.55 -13.02 9.20
CA PRO A 187 6.61 -12.64 7.80
C PRO A 187 8.04 -12.64 7.29
N THR A 188 8.19 -12.69 5.97
CA THR A 188 9.47 -12.47 5.30
C THR A 188 10.05 -11.12 5.74
N ASN A 189 11.28 -11.14 6.22
CA ASN A 189 11.99 -9.94 6.66
C ASN A 189 13.06 -9.55 5.63
N LEU A 190 12.74 -8.59 4.76
CA LEU A 190 13.56 -8.16 3.63
C LEU A 190 14.91 -7.60 4.08
N ILE A 191 14.99 -6.98 5.27
CA ILE A 191 16.23 -6.49 5.88
C ILE A 191 16.25 -6.80 7.37
N SER A 192 17.27 -7.48 7.87
CA SER A 192 17.32 -7.95 9.26
C SER A 192 17.97 -7.00 10.29
N GLY A 193 18.39 -5.79 9.88
CA GLY A 193 19.19 -4.87 10.70
C GLY A 193 18.50 -3.57 11.11
N SER A 194 19.11 -2.85 12.07
CA SER A 194 18.82 -1.43 12.32
C SER A 194 19.32 -0.60 11.15
N ILE A 195 18.55 0.42 10.77
CA ILE A 195 18.97 1.43 9.80
C ILE A 195 19.65 2.64 10.48
N GLY A 196 19.95 2.58 11.79
CA GLY A 196 20.68 3.60 12.55
C GLY A 196 19.91 4.91 12.76
N GLY A 197 18.59 4.80 12.96
CA GLY A 197 17.70 5.92 13.26
C GLY A 197 16.23 5.57 13.00
N THR A 198 15.33 6.51 13.33
CA THR A 198 13.89 6.36 13.07
C THR A 198 13.54 6.90 11.69
N VAL A 199 12.87 6.09 10.88
CA VAL A 199 12.01 6.54 9.78
C VAL A 199 10.59 6.55 10.29
N ALA A 200 9.90 7.69 10.12
CA ALA A 200 8.56 7.89 10.64
C ALA A 200 7.47 7.41 9.69
N ASP A 201 7.70 7.42 8.38
CA ASP A 201 6.78 6.83 7.40
C ASP A 201 7.52 6.35 6.13
N TRP A 202 6.92 5.44 5.38
CA TRP A 202 7.47 4.79 4.18
C TRP A 202 6.62 5.07 2.93
N ALA A 203 7.28 5.36 1.81
CA ALA A 203 6.66 5.31 0.49
C ALA A 203 7.32 4.22 -0.35
N ALA A 204 6.54 3.29 -0.90
CA ALA A 204 7.05 2.31 -1.86
C ALA A 204 6.98 2.86 -3.28
N ILE A 205 8.03 2.58 -4.05
CA ILE A 205 8.10 2.91 -5.47
C ILE A 205 8.63 1.72 -6.26
N ARG A 206 8.30 1.67 -7.55
CA ARG A 206 8.90 0.76 -8.52
C ARG A 206 9.46 1.61 -9.66
N ALA A 207 10.78 1.63 -9.78
CA ALA A 207 11.49 2.56 -10.67
C ALA A 207 12.75 1.93 -11.27
N ASP A 208 13.20 2.46 -12.41
CA ASP A 208 14.54 2.19 -12.94
C ASP A 208 15.47 3.33 -12.55
N LEU A 209 16.39 3.05 -11.62
CA LEU A 209 17.39 3.99 -11.12
C LEU A 209 18.78 3.66 -11.71
N GLY A 210 18.83 3.37 -13.01
CA GLY A 210 20.06 3.16 -13.78
C GLY A 210 20.61 1.73 -13.77
N SER A 211 19.88 0.77 -13.21
CA SER A 211 20.29 -0.65 -13.16
C SER A 211 19.16 -1.61 -13.54
N GLY A 212 18.14 -1.11 -14.23
CA GLY A 212 16.90 -1.82 -14.48
C GLY A 212 15.86 -1.54 -13.40
N VAL A 213 14.61 -1.86 -13.74
CA VAL A 213 13.47 -1.68 -12.85
C VAL A 213 13.61 -2.55 -11.60
N ALA A 214 13.40 -1.95 -10.44
CA ALA A 214 13.36 -2.63 -9.15
C ALA A 214 12.35 -1.97 -8.20
N ASN A 215 12.07 -2.64 -7.08
CA ASN A 215 11.26 -2.06 -6.02
C ASN A 215 12.12 -1.41 -4.95
N TYR A 216 11.60 -0.30 -4.46
CA TYR A 216 12.20 0.45 -3.39
C TYR A 216 11.16 0.85 -2.35
N VAL A 217 11.60 0.95 -1.11
CA VAL A 217 10.88 1.68 -0.06
C VAL A 217 11.78 2.83 0.38
N VAL A 218 11.22 4.03 0.37
CA VAL A 218 11.93 5.29 0.63
C VAL A 218 11.32 5.97 1.83
N GLY A 219 12.17 6.47 2.72
CA GLY A 219 11.77 7.18 3.93
C GLY A 219 12.87 8.09 4.43
N ILE A 220 12.57 8.92 5.43
CA ILE A 220 13.52 9.92 5.93
C ILE A 220 13.84 9.66 7.40
N ARG A 221 15.13 9.50 7.69
CA ARG A 221 15.66 9.58 9.06
C ARG A 221 15.81 11.04 9.44
N GLY A 222 14.70 11.67 9.77
CA GLY A 222 14.66 13.11 9.98
C GLY A 222 15.21 13.56 11.34
N ASN A 223 15.26 12.68 12.34
CA ASN A 223 15.76 13.02 13.67
C ASN A 223 17.29 12.90 13.84
N THR A 224 18.02 12.44 12.81
CA THR A 224 19.49 12.35 12.85
C THR A 224 20.14 13.69 12.53
N ASN A 225 21.45 13.84 12.80
CA ASN A 225 22.19 15.03 12.45
C ASN A 225 23.42 14.66 11.59
N PRO A 226 23.41 14.91 10.27
CA PRO A 226 22.30 15.47 9.49
C PRO A 226 21.19 14.43 9.24
N PRO A 227 19.98 14.86 8.84
CA PRO A 227 18.95 13.98 8.30
C PRO A 227 19.45 13.20 7.07
N LYS A 228 18.89 12.01 6.85
CA LYS A 228 19.23 11.17 5.69
C LYS A 228 17.97 10.58 5.06
N VAL A 229 17.96 10.53 3.73
CA VAL A 229 17.02 9.70 2.99
C VAL A 229 17.51 8.26 3.06
N VAL A 230 16.61 7.34 3.39
CA VAL A 230 16.83 5.91 3.43
C VAL A 230 16.18 5.30 2.20
N VAL A 231 16.96 4.54 1.44
CA VAL A 231 16.48 3.83 0.27
C VAL A 231 16.75 2.36 0.48
N ILE A 232 15.67 1.60 0.57
CA ILE A 232 15.68 0.15 0.66
C ILE A 232 15.35 -0.40 -0.71
N LYS A 233 16.29 -1.08 -1.37
CA LYS A 233 16.00 -1.91 -2.57
C LYS A 233 15.62 -3.30 -2.09
N TYR A 234 14.60 -3.93 -2.67
CA TYR A 234 14.19 -5.29 -2.34
C TYR A 234 13.73 -6.09 -3.56
N ALA A 235 13.72 -7.42 -3.43
CA ALA A 235 13.33 -8.33 -4.49
C ALA A 235 11.80 -8.54 -4.55
N ASP A 236 11.28 -8.80 -5.76
CA ASP A 236 9.86 -9.14 -6.00
C ASP A 236 9.41 -10.41 -5.26
N THR A 237 10.34 -11.31 -4.94
CA THR A 237 10.02 -12.61 -4.32
C THR A 237 10.16 -12.58 -2.81
N ALA A 238 9.59 -13.58 -2.13
CA ALA A 238 9.75 -13.96 -0.71
C ALA A 238 11.21 -14.13 -0.21
N THR A 239 12.21 -13.59 -0.90
CA THR A 239 13.63 -13.76 -0.60
C THR A 239 14.26 -12.45 -0.10
N THR A 240 15.24 -12.58 0.78
CA THR A 240 16.05 -11.46 1.26
C THR A 240 17.22 -11.16 0.33
N THR A 241 17.58 -12.12 -0.53
CA THR A 241 18.67 -12.04 -1.49
C THR A 241 18.44 -10.89 -2.47
N GLY A 242 19.40 -9.97 -2.55
CA GLY A 242 19.31 -8.79 -3.41
C GLY A 242 18.70 -7.56 -2.75
N SER A 243 18.24 -7.65 -1.50
CA SER A 243 17.83 -6.48 -0.74
C SER A 243 19.04 -5.70 -0.22
N SER A 244 18.96 -4.37 -0.25
CA SER A 244 20.03 -3.50 0.23
C SER A 244 19.49 -2.23 0.87
N VAL A 245 20.25 -1.66 1.81
CA VAL A 245 19.95 -0.37 2.45
C VAL A 245 21.02 0.62 2.05
N SER A 246 20.60 1.81 1.62
CA SER A 246 21.48 2.94 1.38
C SER A 246 20.96 4.19 2.08
N LEU A 247 21.89 5.03 2.52
CA LEU A 247 21.63 6.25 3.28
C LEU A 247 22.27 7.41 2.55
N HIS A 248 21.48 8.40 2.17
CA HIS A 248 21.92 9.47 1.29
C HIS A 248 21.77 10.83 1.97
N SER A 249 22.77 11.68 1.77
CA SER A 249 22.67 13.12 2.07
C SER A 249 21.71 13.76 1.09
N THR A 250 21.19 14.95 1.43
CA THR A 250 20.34 15.72 0.53
C THR A 250 20.94 17.07 0.18
N ASN A 251 20.48 17.64 -0.93
CA ASN A 251 20.72 19.01 -1.32
C ASN A 251 19.39 19.69 -1.72
N PRO A 252 18.95 20.75 -1.01
CA PRO A 252 19.49 21.25 0.26
C PRO A 252 19.41 20.21 1.38
N GLU A 253 20.04 20.50 2.53
CA GLU A 253 19.90 19.66 3.72
C GLU A 253 18.45 19.71 4.24
N LEU A 254 17.84 18.53 4.43
CA LEU A 254 16.50 18.43 5.02
C LEU A 254 16.48 18.95 6.47
N PRO A 255 15.35 19.48 6.96
CA PRO A 255 15.21 19.88 8.35
C PRO A 255 15.29 18.68 9.32
N LYS A 256 15.89 18.91 10.49
CA LYS A 256 16.03 17.89 11.54
C LYS A 256 14.72 17.65 12.30
N LYS A 257 13.79 16.94 11.67
CA LYS A 257 12.39 16.80 12.10
C LYS A 257 11.81 15.44 11.70
N PRO A 258 10.82 14.88 12.41
CA PRO A 258 10.12 13.69 11.94
C PRO A 258 9.31 14.00 10.67
N PHE A 259 9.38 13.15 9.66
CA PHE A 259 8.53 13.21 8.46
C PHE A 259 7.41 12.19 8.60
N ARG A 260 6.23 12.67 9.04
CA ARG A 260 5.14 11.85 9.56
C ARG A 260 4.29 11.20 8.49
N ASN A 261 4.26 11.76 7.28
CA ASN A 261 3.54 11.15 6.17
C ASN A 261 4.48 11.02 4.98
N ALA A 262 4.40 9.89 4.28
CA ALA A 262 5.12 9.64 3.04
C ALA A 262 4.11 9.28 1.94
N TYR A 263 4.33 9.78 0.74
CA TYR A 263 3.42 9.55 -0.38
C TYR A 263 4.22 9.24 -1.64
N TYR A 264 3.71 8.30 -2.42
CA TYR A 264 4.06 8.20 -3.83
C TYR A 264 2.81 8.46 -4.66
N PHE A 265 2.81 9.58 -5.39
CA PHE A 265 1.63 10.05 -6.11
C PHE A 265 2.04 10.72 -7.42
N GLU A 266 1.43 10.30 -8.53
CA GLU A 266 1.75 10.79 -9.88
C GLU A 266 3.26 10.81 -10.23
N GLY A 267 4.00 9.79 -9.78
CA GLY A 267 5.44 9.69 -10.01
C GLY A 267 6.30 10.52 -9.04
N ARG A 268 5.70 11.26 -8.12
CA ARG A 268 6.37 12.14 -7.15
C ARG A 268 6.50 11.44 -5.80
N LEU A 269 7.67 11.53 -5.18
CA LEU A 269 7.89 11.12 -3.80
C LEU A 269 7.78 12.33 -2.89
N LEU A 270 6.75 12.35 -2.05
CA LEU A 270 6.43 13.47 -1.17
C LEU A 270 6.53 13.05 0.29
N PHE A 271 7.02 13.93 1.15
CA PHE A 271 7.17 13.71 2.58
C PHE A 271 6.70 14.92 3.36
N HIS A 272 5.81 14.70 4.31
CA HIS A 272 5.27 15.75 5.17
C HIS A 272 6.00 15.78 6.50
N GLU A 273 6.66 16.89 6.77
CA GLU A 273 7.29 17.13 8.06
C GLU A 273 6.24 17.32 9.16
N LYS A 274 6.56 16.91 10.40
CA LYS A 274 5.73 17.10 11.59
C LYS A 274 5.23 18.54 11.76
N SER A 275 6.01 19.54 11.34
CA SER A 275 5.64 20.96 11.43
C SER A 275 5.12 21.52 10.10
N GLY A 276 4.52 20.71 9.23
CA GLY A 276 3.70 21.15 8.10
C GLY A 276 4.42 21.32 6.75
N GLY A 277 5.75 21.39 6.75
CA GLY A 277 6.53 21.48 5.51
C GLY A 277 6.39 20.24 4.63
N LEU A 278 5.97 20.42 3.38
CA LEU A 278 5.90 19.37 2.37
C LEU A 278 7.19 19.38 1.54
N TRP A 279 7.84 18.23 1.45
CA TRP A 279 9.10 18.06 0.75
C TRP A 279 8.97 17.03 -0.36
N GLU A 280 9.57 17.31 -1.50
CA GLU A 280 9.69 16.38 -2.61
C GLU A 280 11.10 15.83 -2.70
N ILE A 281 11.20 14.52 -2.93
CA ILE A 281 12.45 13.84 -3.26
C ILE A 281 12.45 13.55 -4.76
N GLY A 282 13.57 13.84 -5.45
CA GLY A 282 13.72 13.55 -6.87
C GLY A 282 13.51 12.07 -7.21
N THR A 283 12.72 11.80 -8.25
CA THR A 283 12.37 10.47 -8.76
C THR A 283 12.35 10.36 -10.29
N THR A 284 12.69 11.44 -11.00
CA THR A 284 12.49 11.58 -12.45
C THR A 284 13.75 11.28 -13.27
N ALA A 285 14.92 11.23 -12.65
CA ALA A 285 16.18 10.91 -13.31
C ALA A 285 16.69 9.52 -12.87
N ALA A 286 17.36 8.81 -13.78
CA ALA A 286 17.97 7.52 -13.48
C ALA A 286 19.06 7.59 -12.39
N SER A 287 19.62 8.78 -12.13
CA SER A 287 20.57 9.04 -11.04
C SER A 287 19.90 9.32 -9.69
N ASP A 288 18.59 9.52 -9.66
CA ASP A 288 17.87 9.86 -8.44
C ASP A 288 17.97 8.73 -7.41
N LEU A 289 17.83 9.11 -6.13
CA LEU A 289 17.99 8.21 -4.99
C LEU A 289 19.37 7.54 -4.88
N THR A 290 20.40 8.13 -5.51
CA THR A 290 21.81 7.75 -5.36
C THR A 290 22.68 8.97 -5.03
N GLY A 291 23.80 8.76 -4.33
CA GLY A 291 24.75 9.84 -4.00
C GLY A 291 24.16 10.90 -3.06
N THR A 292 24.19 12.16 -3.50
CA THR A 292 23.47 13.25 -2.83
C THR A 292 22.15 13.44 -3.55
N ILE A 293 21.05 13.33 -2.83
CA ILE A 293 19.69 13.38 -3.38
C ILE A 293 19.21 14.83 -3.43
N ASP A 294 18.74 15.26 -4.60
CA ASP A 294 18.07 16.53 -4.73
C ASP A 294 16.67 16.47 -4.08
N VAL A 295 16.38 17.47 -3.25
CA VAL A 295 15.09 17.63 -2.58
C VAL A 295 14.55 19.02 -2.83
N THR A 296 13.23 19.17 -2.84
CA THR A 296 12.56 20.46 -3.03
C THR A 296 11.63 20.72 -1.86
N ASP A 297 11.76 21.88 -1.24
CA ASP A 297 10.75 22.39 -0.29
C ASP A 297 9.57 22.92 -1.10
N LEU A 298 8.40 22.28 -0.93
CA LEU A 298 7.15 22.69 -1.60
C LEU A 298 6.34 23.67 -0.73
N GLY A 299 6.82 24.00 0.47
CA GLY A 299 6.18 24.94 1.38
C GLY A 299 5.34 24.27 2.47
N ASP A 300 4.80 25.10 3.36
CA ASP A 300 3.94 24.66 4.46
C ASP A 300 2.53 24.35 3.94
N THR A 301 2.01 23.19 4.34
CA THR A 301 0.62 22.81 4.10
C THR A 301 -0.08 22.78 5.45
N SER A 302 -1.00 23.73 5.67
CA SER A 302 -1.82 23.70 6.88
C SER A 302 -2.68 22.44 6.89
N ILE A 303 -2.84 21.82 8.04
CA ILE A 303 -3.42 20.46 8.14
C ILE A 303 -4.81 20.51 8.77
N ASP A 304 -5.15 21.63 9.42
CA ASP A 304 -6.48 21.90 9.98
C ASP A 304 -6.65 23.40 10.27
N GLY A 305 -7.12 24.19 9.29
CA GLY A 305 -7.64 25.55 9.50
C GLY A 305 -6.80 26.48 10.39
N ASP A 306 -5.45 26.35 10.33
CA ASP A 306 -4.37 27.04 11.07
C ASP A 306 -3.50 26.13 11.98
N ASN A 307 -3.87 24.87 12.23
CA ASN A 307 -3.02 23.90 12.93
C ASN A 307 -2.07 23.19 11.96
N ILE A 308 -0.78 23.30 12.24
CA ILE A 308 0.33 22.92 11.35
C ILE A 308 1.06 21.67 11.90
N THR A 309 0.72 21.19 13.11
CA THR A 309 1.46 20.07 13.73
C THR A 309 0.80 18.71 13.52
N LEU A 310 1.54 17.79 12.89
CA LEU A 310 1.22 16.36 12.83
C LEU A 310 1.71 15.64 14.07
N GLN A 311 0.81 15.09 14.87
CA GLN A 311 1.24 14.32 16.05
C GLN A 311 1.87 13.00 15.63
N ASP A 312 1.05 12.10 15.10
CA ASP A 312 1.40 10.87 14.41
C ASP A 312 0.49 10.76 13.18
N GLY A 313 1.03 10.24 12.08
CA GLY A 313 0.37 10.21 10.79
C GLY A 313 0.91 9.08 9.93
N ASP A 314 0.13 8.68 8.95
CA ASP A 314 0.53 7.79 7.88
C ASP A 314 -0.01 8.35 6.55
N GLY A 315 0.91 8.57 5.61
CA GLY A 315 0.62 9.08 4.29
C GLY A 315 0.33 7.93 3.32
N THR A 316 -0.68 8.13 2.48
CA THR A 316 -0.99 7.17 1.42
C THR A 316 -1.60 7.85 0.22
N ALA A 317 -1.65 7.15 -0.90
CA ALA A 317 -2.34 7.61 -2.09
C ALA A 317 -2.91 6.40 -2.80
N CYS A 318 -3.95 6.63 -3.60
CA CYS A 318 -4.38 5.64 -4.55
C CYS A 318 -3.26 5.41 -5.55
N PHE A 319 -2.73 4.19 -5.53
CA PHE A 319 -1.64 3.81 -6.41
C PHE A 319 -2.18 3.50 -7.81
N ASP A 320 -1.61 4.12 -8.82
CA ASP A 320 -1.83 3.79 -10.22
C ASP A 320 -0.65 2.98 -10.73
N SER A 321 -0.86 1.66 -10.87
CA SER A 321 0.22 0.76 -11.24
C SER A 321 0.84 1.14 -12.59
N PRO A 322 2.18 1.27 -12.68
CA PRO A 322 2.83 1.55 -13.95
C PRO A 322 2.58 0.39 -14.90
N GLY A 323 2.09 0.72 -16.09
CA GLY A 323 1.70 -0.26 -17.09
C GLY A 323 1.32 0.42 -18.41
N PHE A 324 1.05 -0.41 -19.41
CA PHE A 324 0.44 0.04 -20.65
C PHE A 324 -0.49 -1.04 -21.17
N THR A 325 -1.61 -0.59 -21.74
CA THR A 325 -2.56 -1.43 -22.45
C THR A 325 -2.35 -1.26 -23.95
N VAL A 326 -2.23 -2.37 -24.66
CA VAL A 326 -2.22 -2.41 -26.14
C VAL A 326 -3.58 -2.89 -26.62
N VAL A 327 -4.16 -2.17 -27.58
CA VAL A 327 -5.42 -2.56 -28.24
C VAL A 327 -5.22 -2.55 -29.75
N GLU A 328 -5.33 -3.72 -30.39
CA GLU A 328 -5.24 -3.87 -31.84
C GLU A 328 -6.57 -3.60 -32.53
N SER A 329 -6.54 -3.12 -33.78
CA SER A 329 -7.74 -2.73 -34.55
C SER A 329 -8.75 -3.86 -34.80
N GLY A 330 -8.32 -5.11 -34.63
CA GLY A 330 -9.15 -6.33 -34.71
C GLY A 330 -8.96 -7.33 -33.57
N GLY A 331 -8.35 -6.92 -32.45
CA GLY A 331 -8.03 -7.81 -31.31
C GLY A 331 -6.87 -8.80 -31.56
N SER A 332 -6.18 -8.65 -32.68
CA SER A 332 -4.90 -9.31 -32.97
C SER A 332 -4.15 -8.54 -34.04
N THR A 333 -2.82 -8.50 -33.98
CA THR A 333 -1.98 -8.02 -35.06
C THR A 333 -1.68 -9.14 -36.05
N SER A 334 -2.33 -9.10 -37.22
CA SER A 334 -2.03 -9.96 -38.36
C SER A 334 -1.95 -9.12 -39.62
N VAL A 335 -0.76 -9.09 -40.22
CA VAL A 335 -0.49 -8.43 -41.50
C VAL A 335 0.15 -9.43 -42.46
N ASN A 336 0.00 -9.23 -43.76
CA ASN A 336 0.57 -10.08 -44.80
C ASN A 336 1.16 -9.24 -45.95
N GLU A 337 1.90 -9.91 -46.82
CA GLU A 337 2.58 -9.29 -47.97
C GLU A 337 1.61 -8.80 -49.06
N SER A 338 0.30 -9.09 -48.98
CA SER A 338 -0.67 -8.56 -49.94
C SER A 338 -1.09 -7.12 -49.64
N GLY A 339 -0.48 -6.50 -48.61
CA GLY A 339 -0.62 -5.08 -48.31
C GLY A 339 -1.65 -4.77 -47.24
N THR A 340 -2.02 -5.75 -46.40
CA THR A 340 -2.89 -5.49 -45.25
C THR A 340 -2.14 -4.69 -44.18
N THR A 341 -2.81 -3.72 -43.58
CA THR A 341 -2.30 -2.92 -42.47
C THR A 341 -3.05 -3.25 -41.19
N ASP A 342 -2.36 -3.28 -40.05
CA ASP A 342 -2.97 -3.24 -38.73
C ASP A 342 -2.59 -1.92 -38.03
N THR A 343 -3.41 -1.48 -37.09
CA THR A 343 -3.15 -0.34 -36.23
C THR A 343 -3.40 -0.78 -34.80
N PHE A 344 -2.48 -0.47 -33.90
CA PHE A 344 -2.66 -0.67 -32.47
C PHE A 344 -2.59 0.67 -31.75
N THR A 345 -3.32 0.77 -30.64
CA THR A 345 -3.25 1.90 -29.71
C THR A 345 -2.50 1.43 -28.47
N VAL A 346 -1.55 2.24 -28.01
CA VAL A 346 -0.91 2.04 -26.71
C VAL A 346 -1.36 3.15 -25.79
N VAL A 347 -1.88 2.77 -24.63
CA VAL A 347 -2.32 3.69 -23.57
C VAL A 347 -1.53 3.36 -22.32
N LEU A 348 -0.93 4.36 -21.68
CA LEU A 348 -0.28 4.15 -20.38
C LEU A 348 -1.36 4.02 -19.30
N ASP A 349 -1.22 3.03 -18.43
CA ASP A 349 -2.17 2.76 -17.36
C ASP A 349 -2.05 3.80 -16.22
N SER A 350 -0.90 4.46 -16.12
CA SER A 350 -0.64 5.56 -15.20
C SER A 350 0.30 6.61 -15.79
N LYS A 351 0.31 7.81 -15.19
CA LYS A 351 1.22 8.89 -15.57
C LYS A 351 2.67 8.46 -15.27
N PRO A 352 3.56 8.43 -16.27
CA PRO A 352 4.93 8.00 -16.05
C PRO A 352 5.72 9.09 -15.31
N ALA A 353 6.67 8.65 -14.46
CA ALA A 353 7.59 9.56 -13.76
C ALA A 353 8.71 10.12 -14.67
N GLY A 354 8.80 9.64 -15.91
CA GLY A 354 9.80 10.05 -16.90
C GLY A 354 9.42 9.61 -18.31
N ASP A 355 10.36 9.71 -19.23
CA ASP A 355 10.14 9.32 -20.63
C ASP A 355 9.83 7.83 -20.74
N VAL A 356 8.76 7.49 -21.48
CA VAL A 356 8.42 6.10 -21.78
C VAL A 356 8.92 5.74 -23.17
N VAL A 357 9.84 4.78 -23.23
CA VAL A 357 10.33 4.22 -24.49
C VAL A 357 9.59 2.91 -24.77
N ILE A 358 8.78 2.90 -25.82
CA ILE A 358 8.13 1.69 -26.33
C ILE A 358 8.96 1.19 -27.52
N GLY A 359 9.70 0.10 -27.30
CA GLY A 359 10.41 -0.59 -28.36
C GLY A 359 9.45 -1.42 -29.20
N VAL A 360 9.54 -1.29 -30.52
CA VAL A 360 8.83 -2.16 -31.48
C VAL A 360 9.88 -2.99 -32.19
N SER A 361 9.72 -4.31 -32.19
CA SER A 361 10.57 -5.24 -32.92
C SER A 361 9.73 -6.13 -33.83
N SER A 362 10.28 -6.45 -35.00
CA SER A 362 9.74 -7.43 -35.93
C SER A 362 10.68 -8.62 -35.98
N ALA A 363 10.12 -9.84 -36.01
CA ALA A 363 10.89 -11.06 -36.27
C ALA A 363 11.12 -11.27 -37.77
N ASP A 364 10.32 -10.63 -38.63
CA ASP A 364 10.59 -10.52 -40.07
C ASP A 364 11.54 -9.33 -40.31
N THR A 365 12.72 -9.62 -40.85
CA THR A 365 13.75 -8.65 -41.24
C THR A 365 13.93 -8.59 -42.74
#